data_AF-A0A8J5HIF2-F1
#
_entry.id   AF-A0A8J5HIF2-F1
#
_cell.length_a   1.000
_cell.length_b   1.000
_cell.length_c   1.000
_cell.angle_alpha   90.00
_cell.angle_beta   90.00
_cell.angle_gamma   90.00
#
_symmetry.space_group_name_H-M   'P 1'
#
loop_
_entity.id
_entity.type
_entity.pdbx_description
1 polymer ?
#
loop_
_entity_poly.entity_id
_entity_poly.type
_entity_poly.pdbx_seq_one_letter_code
_entity_poly.pdbx_strand_id
1 'polypeptide(L)'
;MNSPRRDHRWQQEAARGRRNQTAKSCCGGRGVKAAPARVSRRVKELQRLVPGGRDLTAAQLLLRTADYIRRLRLQVQVLRILSDNLGTAPAA
;
A
#
# COMPACT_ATOMS: atom_id res chain seq x y z
N MET A 1 -13.08 34.78 66.00
CA MET A 1 -14.10 34.84 64.94
C MET A 1 -13.52 35.50 63.68
N ASN A 2 -13.87 34.94 62.52
CA ASN A 2 -13.81 35.46 61.15
C ASN A 2 -12.48 35.48 60.33
N SER A 3 -12.25 34.35 59.66
CA SER A 3 -12.36 34.13 58.20
C SER A 3 -11.46 34.86 57.17
N PRO A 4 -11.05 34.17 56.08
CA PRO A 4 -9.87 34.50 55.28
C PRO A 4 -10.18 35.43 54.09
N ARG A 5 -9.25 36.36 53.81
CA ARG A 5 -9.29 37.24 52.62
C ARG A 5 -8.85 36.45 51.38
N ARG A 6 -9.74 36.41 50.38
CA ARG A 6 -9.67 35.61 49.15
C ARG A 6 -8.50 36.01 48.24
N ASP A 7 -7.91 34.98 47.66
CA ASP A 7 -7.00 35.01 46.51
C ASP A 7 -7.64 35.69 45.28
N HIS A 8 -7.00 36.75 44.79
CA HIS A 8 -7.29 37.38 43.50
C HIS A 8 -6.25 37.01 42.42
N ARG A 9 -5.50 35.92 42.63
CA ARG A 9 -4.32 35.53 41.84
C ARG A 9 -4.61 34.73 40.57
N TRP A 10 -5.85 34.69 40.09
CA TRP A 10 -6.25 33.78 38.98
C TRP A 10 -7.07 34.41 37.84
N GLN A 11 -7.02 35.73 37.63
CA GLN A 11 -7.86 36.38 36.59
C GLN A 11 -7.13 37.26 35.56
N GLN A 12 -5.85 37.03 35.27
CA GLN A 12 -5.18 37.76 34.18
C GLN A 12 -4.42 36.91 33.15
N GLU A 13 -4.53 35.58 33.18
CA GLU A 13 -3.86 34.70 32.20
C GLU A 13 -4.74 34.32 30.99
N ALA A 14 -6.04 34.60 31.00
CA ALA A 14 -6.97 34.14 29.97
C ALA A 14 -7.07 35.02 28.69
N ALA A 15 -6.34 36.15 28.61
CA ALA A 15 -6.63 37.17 27.60
C ALA A 15 -5.45 37.64 26.71
N ARG A 16 -4.25 37.03 26.78
CA ARG A 16 -3.06 37.51 26.03
C ARG A 16 -2.32 36.48 25.17
N GLY A 17 -2.97 35.38 24.79
CA GLY A 17 -2.35 34.31 23.98
C GLY A 17 -3.05 34.04 22.65
N ARG A 18 -3.64 35.04 21.98
CA ARG A 18 -4.39 34.86 20.72
C ARG A 18 -3.78 35.69 19.59
N ARG A 19 -2.65 35.24 19.02
CA ARG A 19 -2.13 35.66 17.71
C ARG A 19 -0.78 34.98 17.43
N ASN A 20 -0.78 33.85 16.74
CA ASN A 20 0.17 33.52 15.65
C ASN A 20 0.03 32.06 15.18
N GLN A 21 -1.17 31.65 14.75
CA GLN A 21 -1.33 30.47 13.91
C GLN A 21 -2.13 30.92 12.69
N THR A 22 -1.42 31.70 11.89
CA THR A 22 -1.78 32.09 10.54
C THR A 22 -2.16 30.85 9.75
N ALA A 23 -3.44 30.78 9.39
CA ALA A 23 -3.89 30.04 8.25
C ALA A 23 -3.10 30.50 7.00
N LYS A 24 -2.22 29.64 6.50
CA LYS A 24 -1.62 29.57 5.13
C LYS A 24 -0.37 28.70 5.26
N SER A 25 -0.34 27.47 4.76
CA SER A 25 -0.40 27.20 3.33
C SER A 25 -1.12 25.88 3.06
N CYS A 26 -2.23 26.00 2.36
CA CYS A 26 -2.60 25.09 1.28
C CYS A 26 -1.33 24.62 0.54
N CYS A 27 -1.22 23.32 0.26
CA CYS A 27 -0.16 22.69 -0.54
C CYS A 27 1.31 22.95 -0.14
N GLY A 28 1.96 21.99 0.53
CA GLY A 28 3.42 21.96 0.65
C GLY A 28 3.94 20.68 1.32
N GLY A 29 4.26 19.66 0.53
CA GLY A 29 4.86 18.41 1.03
C GLY A 29 4.46 17.13 0.30
N ARG A 30 3.76 17.20 -0.84
CA ARG A 30 3.59 16.05 -1.74
C ARG A 30 4.82 15.93 -2.65
N GLY A 31 5.92 15.43 -2.10
CA GLY A 31 7.11 15.18 -2.91
C GLY A 31 8.06 14.28 -2.14
N VAL A 32 8.43 13.15 -2.74
CA VAL A 32 9.56 12.30 -2.32
C VAL A 32 9.35 11.35 -1.11
N LYS A 33 8.16 10.75 -0.95
CA LYS A 33 8.03 9.46 -0.20
C LYS A 33 7.44 8.33 -1.06
N ALA A 34 7.74 8.32 -2.36
CA ALA A 34 6.92 7.60 -3.34
C ALA A 34 7.49 6.25 -3.84
N ALA A 35 8.80 6.09 -4.01
CA ALA A 35 9.35 4.89 -4.67
C ALA A 35 9.37 3.62 -3.80
N PRO A 36 10.00 3.60 -2.59
CA PRO A 36 10.10 2.39 -1.79
C PRO A 36 8.73 1.89 -1.28
N ALA A 37 7.79 2.81 -1.02
CA ALA A 37 6.41 2.46 -0.65
C ALA A 37 5.61 1.86 -1.82
N ARG A 38 5.87 2.28 -3.07
CA ARG A 38 5.24 1.69 -4.26
C ARG A 38 5.80 0.29 -4.53
N VAL A 39 7.12 0.12 -4.45
CA VAL A 39 7.77 -1.18 -4.64
C VAL A 39 7.29 -2.18 -3.59
N SER A 40 7.22 -1.81 -2.32
CA SER A 40 6.72 -2.70 -1.27
C SER A 40 5.26 -3.11 -1.46
N ARG A 41 4.40 -2.19 -1.94
CA ARG A 41 3.02 -2.53 -2.31
C ARG A 41 2.96 -3.54 -3.45
N ARG A 42 3.77 -3.35 -4.50
CA ARG A 42 3.85 -4.29 -5.63
C ARG A 42 4.38 -5.66 -5.21
N VAL A 43 5.36 -5.71 -4.31
CA VAL A 43 5.86 -6.97 -3.74
C VAL A 43 4.73 -7.68 -2.98
N LYS A 44 3.96 -6.97 -2.13
CA LYS A 44 2.79 -7.56 -1.44
C LYS A 44 1.71 -8.06 -2.38
N GLU A 45 1.44 -7.34 -3.46
CA GLU A 45 0.50 -7.79 -4.51
C GLU A 45 1.02 -9.08 -5.16
N LEU A 46 2.31 -9.12 -5.51
CA LEU A 46 2.93 -10.29 -6.13
C LEU A 46 2.94 -11.52 -5.21
N GLN A 47 3.19 -11.35 -3.90
CA GLN A 47 3.11 -12.41 -2.89
C GLN A 47 1.72 -13.07 -2.81
N ARG A 48 0.65 -12.34 -3.16
CA ARG A 48 -0.73 -12.87 -3.18
C ARG A 48 -1.04 -13.64 -4.46
N LEU A 49 -0.43 -13.24 -5.58
CA LEU A 49 -0.66 -13.85 -6.89
C LEU A 49 0.16 -15.13 -7.09
N VAL A 50 1.37 -15.17 -6.54
CA VAL A 50 2.31 -16.29 -6.73
C VAL A 50 2.01 -17.40 -5.71
N PRO A 51 1.74 -18.64 -6.16
CA PRO A 51 1.54 -19.77 -5.26
C PRO A 51 2.76 -20.02 -4.37
N GLY A 52 2.54 -20.01 -3.05
CA GLY A 52 3.59 -20.13 -2.03
C GLY A 52 4.44 -18.87 -1.83
N GLY A 53 3.99 -17.70 -2.33
CA GLY A 53 4.76 -16.47 -2.32
C GLY A 53 4.72 -15.64 -1.02
N ARG A 54 3.80 -15.93 -0.08
CA ARG A 54 3.51 -15.06 1.08
C ARG A 54 4.71 -14.81 1.99
N ASP A 55 5.53 -15.84 2.21
CA ASP A 55 6.65 -15.79 3.16
C ASP A 55 8.01 -15.62 2.46
N LEU A 56 8.01 -15.36 1.16
CA LEU A 56 9.24 -15.20 0.38
C LEU A 56 9.79 -13.77 0.45
N THR A 57 11.12 -13.68 0.52
CA THR A 57 11.84 -12.43 0.29
C THR A 57 11.62 -11.93 -1.13
N ALA A 58 11.86 -10.64 -1.40
CA ALA A 58 11.66 -10.07 -2.74
C ALA A 58 12.45 -10.80 -3.83
N ALA A 59 13.71 -11.18 -3.56
CA ALA A 59 14.55 -11.91 -4.52
C ALA A 59 14.00 -13.32 -4.82
N GLN A 60 13.65 -14.08 -3.78
CA GLN A 60 13.06 -15.41 -3.92
C GLN A 60 11.70 -15.35 -4.62
N LEU A 61 10.90 -14.33 -4.33
CA LEU A 61 9.60 -14.11 -4.95
C LEU A 61 9.74 -13.88 -6.45
N LEU A 62 10.72 -13.10 -6.90
CA LEU A 62 10.96 -12.86 -8.32
C LEU A 62 11.37 -14.14 -9.05
N LEU A 63 12.26 -14.95 -8.47
CA LEU A 63 12.64 -16.24 -9.04
C LEU A 63 11.43 -17.17 -9.14
N ARG A 64 10.66 -17.30 -8.05
CA ARG A 64 9.43 -18.11 -8.03
C ARG A 64 8.40 -17.62 -9.04
N THR A 65 8.31 -16.30 -9.26
CA THR A 65 7.44 -15.69 -10.25
C THR A 65 7.83 -16.12 -11.66
N ALA A 66 9.13 -16.14 -11.98
CA ALA A 66 9.61 -16.59 -13.29
C ALA A 66 9.20 -18.05 -13.58
N ASP A 67 9.39 -18.93 -12.59
CA ASP A 67 8.96 -20.33 -12.69
C ASP A 67 7.44 -20.45 -12.87
N TYR A 68 6.68 -19.66 -12.13
CA TYR A 68 5.22 -19.69 -12.20
C TYR A 68 4.70 -19.20 -13.56
N ILE A 69 5.26 -18.11 -14.09
CA ILE A 69 4.94 -17.62 -15.44
C ILE A 69 5.26 -18.69 -16.49
N ARG A 70 6.42 -19.35 -16.39
CA ARG A 70 6.78 -20.42 -17.33
C ARG A 70 5.79 -21.57 -17.28
N ARG A 71 5.39 -22.00 -16.07
CA ARG A 71 4.40 -23.08 -15.90
C ARG A 71 3.03 -22.70 -16.48
N LEU A 72 2.54 -21.49 -16.22
CA LEU A 72 1.28 -21.00 -16.78
C LEU A 72 1.32 -20.96 -18.31
N ARG A 73 2.42 -20.48 -18.91
CA ARG A 73 2.58 -20.45 -20.36
C ARG A 73 2.49 -21.85 -20.97
N LEU A 74 3.15 -22.83 -20.36
CA LEU A 74 3.09 -24.22 -20.80
C LEU A 74 1.67 -24.80 -20.68
N GLN A 75 0.98 -24.55 -19.56
CA GLN A 75 -0.41 -24.98 -19.37
C GLN A 75 -1.34 -24.40 -20.45
N VAL A 76 -1.23 -23.10 -20.73
CA VAL A 76 -2.01 -22.45 -21.80
C VAL A 76 -1.65 -23.00 -23.17
N GLN A 77 -0.38 -23.27 -23.45
CA GLN A 77 0.05 -23.86 -24.71
C GLN A 77 -0.55 -25.25 -24.92
N VAL A 78 -0.50 -26.12 -23.91
CA VAL A 78 -1.11 -27.46 -23.97
C VAL A 78 -2.62 -27.34 -24.20
N LEU A 79 -3.30 -26.50 -23.41
CA LEU A 79 -4.75 -26.32 -23.56
C LEU A 79 -5.14 -25.81 -24.95
N ARG A 80 -4.38 -24.88 -25.53
CA ARG A 80 -4.61 -24.40 -26.89
C ARG A 80 -4.45 -25.50 -27.92
N ILE A 81 -3.37 -26.28 -27.84
CA ILE A 81 -3.17 -27.43 -28.75
C ILE A 81 -4.34 -28.40 -28.64
N LEU A 82 -4.78 -28.73 -27.42
CA LEU A 82 -5.92 -29.63 -27.23
C LEU A 82 -7.22 -29.03 -27.77
N SER A 83 -7.49 -27.74 -27.51
CA SER A 83 -8.67 -27.05 -28.05
C SER A 83 -8.65 -26.96 -29.58
N ASP A 84 -7.50 -26.70 -30.19
CA ASP A 84 -7.36 -26.65 -31.64
C ASP A 84 -7.62 -28.03 -32.25
N ASN A 85 -7.07 -29.09 -31.65
CA ASN A 85 -7.27 -30.47 -32.11
C ASN A 85 -8.69 -31.02 -31.86
N LEU A 86 -9.36 -30.57 -30.79
CA LEU A 86 -10.73 -31.00 -30.47
C LEU A 86 -11.81 -30.12 -31.12
N GLY A 87 -11.47 -28.87 -31.45
CA GLY A 87 -12.34 -27.90 -32.13
C GLY A 87 -12.29 -28.01 -33.66
N THR A 88 -11.27 -28.68 -34.21
CA THR A 88 -11.23 -29.11 -35.62
C THR A 88 -11.93 -30.47 -35.78
N ALA A 89 -13.25 -30.46 -35.65
CA ALA A 89 -14.05 -31.50 -36.30
C ALA A 89 -14.01 -31.20 -37.81
N PRO A 90 -13.43 -32.06 -38.67
CA PRO A 90 -13.63 -31.91 -40.10
C PRO A 90 -15.12 -32.09 -40.35
N ALA A 91 -15.78 -31.04 -40.83
CA ALA A 91 -17.07 -31.17 -41.49
C ALA A 91 -16.84 -32.05 -42.72
N ALA A 92 -17.14 -33.34 -42.58
CA ALA A 92 -17.15 -34.35 -43.64
C ALA A 92 -18.49 -35.06 -43.58
#